data_AF-A0A7V9SEW7-F1
#
_entry.id   AF-A0A7V9SEW7-F1
#
_cell.length_a   1.000
_cell.length_b   1.000
_cell.length_c   1.000
_cell.angle_alpha   90.00
_cell.angle_beta   90.00
_cell.angle_gamma   90.00
#
_symmetry.space_group_name_H-M   'P 1'
#
loop_
_entity.id
_entity.type
_entity.pdbx_description
1 polymer ?
#
loop_
_entity_poly.entity_id
_entity_poly.type
_entity_poly.pdbx_seq_one_letter_code
_entity_poly.pdbx_strand_id
1 'polypeptide(L)' 'MARLFPGCRVRPVEHHILYYRIGADEIEVVRILHERTDPTRYLFTSP' A
#
# COMPACT_ATOMS: atom_id res chain seq x y z
N MET A 1 5.34 -7.31 2.55
CA MET A 1 4.87 -6.26 1.60
C MET A 1 3.72 -6.67 0.67
N ALA A 2 3.26 -7.94 0.61
CA ALA A 2 2.29 -8.36 -0.42
C ALA A 2 0.98 -9.02 0.07
N ARG A 3 0.77 -9.23 1.38
CA ARG A 3 -0.30 -10.13 1.83
C ARG A 3 -1.70 -9.52 1.96
N LEU A 4 -1.81 -8.20 2.08
CA LEU A 4 -3.10 -7.53 2.32
C LEU A 4 -3.76 -7.02 1.03
N PHE A 5 -2.98 -6.69 0.00
CA PHE A 5 -3.48 -6.16 -1.27
C PHE A 5 -2.76 -6.83 -2.45
N PRO A 6 -3.08 -8.11 -2.74
CA PRO A 6 -2.44 -8.83 -3.83
C PRO A 6 -2.71 -8.13 -5.17
N GLY A 7 -1.66 -8.10 -6.01
CA GLY A 7 -1.69 -7.45 -7.33
C GLY A 7 -1.58 -5.92 -7.30
N CYS A 8 -1.55 -5.29 -6.12
CA CYS A 8 -1.35 -3.84 -6.01
C CYS A 8 0.14 -3.47 -6.04
N ARG A 9 0.43 -2.38 -6.73
CA ARG A 9 1.66 -1.60 -6.58
C ARG A 9 1.53 -0.69 -5.37
N VAL A 10 2.69 -0.31 -4.80
CA VAL A 10 2.77 0.55 -3.62
C VAL A 10 3.59 1.80 -3.93
N ARG A 11 3.09 2.97 -3.56
CA ARG A 11 3.79 4.25 -3.70
C ARG A 11 3.70 5.07 -2.41
N PRO A 12 4.82 5.28 -1.70
CA PRO A 12 4.88 6.27 -0.63
C PRO A 12 4.80 7.70 -1.21
N VAL A 13 3.99 8.55 -0.58
CA VAL A 13 3.87 9.97 -0.88
C VAL A 13 3.70 10.70 0.45
N GLU A 14 4.70 11.51 0.82
CA GLU A 14 4.76 12.16 2.15
C GLU A 14 4.50 11.15 3.28
N HIS A 15 3.53 11.42 4.15
CA HIS A 15 3.13 10.53 5.25
C HIS A 15 2.07 9.49 4.87
N HIS A 16 1.84 9.28 3.57
CA HIS A 16 0.85 8.35 3.06
C HIS A 16 1.46 7.26 2.18
N ILE A 17 0.75 6.14 2.08
CA ILE A 17 1.09 5.01 1.24
C ILE A 17 -0.13 4.72 0.35
N LEU A 18 0.08 4.82 -0.96
CA LEU A 18 -0.92 4.50 -1.97
C LEU A 18 -0.76 3.04 -2.39
N TYR A 19 -1.87 2.31 -2.39
CA TYR A 19 -2.00 0.99 -3.00
C TYR A 19 -2.85 1.15 -4.26
N TYR A 20 -2.28 0.80 -5.41
CA TYR A 20 -2.92 1.06 -6.70
C TYR A 20 -2.65 -0.06 -7.70
N ARG A 21 -3.48 -0.12 -8.75
CA ARG A 21 -3.31 -1.01 -9.89
C ARG A 21 -3.28 -0.19 -11.16
N ILE A 22 -2.58 -0.72 -12.18
CA ILE A 22 -2.55 -0.12 -13.51
C ILE A 22 -3.41 -1.01 -14.40
N GLY A 23 -4.54 -0.48 -14.86
CA GLY A 23 -5.39 -1.07 -15.87
C GLY A 23 -4.90 -0.73 -17.28
N ALA A 24 -5.71 -1.03 -18.29
CA ALA A 24 -5.36 -0.75 -19.68
C ALA A 24 -5.39 0.76 -20.01
N ASP A 25 -6.33 1.49 -19.41
CA ASP A 25 -6.63 2.90 -19.68
C ASP A 25 -6.75 3.74 -18.40
N GLU A 26 -6.72 3.11 -17.23
CA GLU A 26 -6.88 3.79 -15.95
C GLU A 26 -5.88 3.32 -14.87
N ILE A 27 -5.75 4.17 -13.83
CA ILE A 27 -5.10 3.82 -12.58
C ILE A 27 -6.17 3.73 -11.50
N GLU A 28 -6.38 2.53 -10.97
CA GLU A 28 -7.29 2.30 -9.86
C GLU A 28 -6.53 2.52 -8.54
N VAL A 29 -6.92 3.55 -7.78
CA VAL A 29 -6.43 3.75 -6.41
C VAL A 29 -7.27 2.90 -5.46
N VAL A 30 -6.73 1.75 -5.08
CA VAL A 30 -7.42 0.76 -4.24
C VAL A 30 -7.50 1.22 -2.78
N ARG A 31 -6.43 1.84 -2.27
CA ARG A 31 -6.40 2.35 -0.90
C ARG A 31 -5.33 3.43 -0.69
N ILE A 32 -5.61 4.34 0.24
CA ILE A 32 -4.63 5.28 0.79
C ILE A 32 -4.56 5.04 2.30
N LEU A 33 -3.36 4.82 2.82
CA LEU A 33 -3.09 4.67 4.26
C LEU A 33 -2.15 5.77 4.72
N HIS A 34 -2.33 6.25 5.94
CA HIS A 34 -1.29 7.01 6.62
C HIS A 34 -0.18 6.04 7.09
N GLU A 35 1.08 6.45 7.08
CA GLU A 35 2.27 5.62 7.40
C GLU A 35 2.27 5.03 8.84
N ARG A 36 1.47 5.63 9.73
CA ARG A 36 1.30 5.19 11.13
C ARG A 36 0.25 4.08 11.27
N THR A 37 -0.64 3.98 10.29
CA THR A 37 -1.72 2.99 10.23
C THR A 37 -1.36 1.87 9.26
N ASP A 38 -0.18 1.93 8.62
CA ASP A 38 0.28 0.86 7.75
C ASP A 38 0.58 -0.40 8.58
N PRO A 39 -0.23 -1.47 8.45
CA PRO A 39 -0.03 -2.69 9.21
C PRO A 39 1.31 -3.37 8.89
N THR A 40 1.95 -3.05 7.76
CA THR A 40 3.29 -3.56 7.44
C THR A 40 4.34 -3.11 8.45
N ARG A 41 4.14 -1.97 9.11
CA ARG A 41 5.03 -1.46 10.17
C ARG A 41 5.02 -2.31 11.43
N TYR A 42 3.96 -3.09 11.66
CA TYR A 42 3.84 -4.02 12.79
C TYR A 42 4.28 -5.45 12.42
N LEU A 43 4.29 -5.80 11.13
CA LEU A 43 4.67 -7.14 10.65
C LEU A 43 6.20 -7.37 10.59
N PHE A 44 7.00 -6.32 10.71
CA PHE A 44 8.47 -6.43 10.83
C PHE A 44 8.96 -6.27 12.29
N THR A 45 8.04 -6.18 13.25
CA THR A 45 8.35 -6.08 14.69
C THR A 45 7.84 -7.34 15.40
N SER A 46 8.33 -8.50 14.98
CA SER A 46 8.43 -9.69 15.84
C SER A 46 9.91 -10.06 15.89
N PRO A 47 10.44 -10.42 17.08
CA PRO A 47 11.85 -10.73 17.28
C PRO A 47 12.32 -11.91 16.43
#